data_AF-A0A6B2LQR6-F1
#
_entry.id   AF-A0A6B2LQR6-F1
#
_cell.length_a   1.000
_cell.length_b   1.000
_cell.length_c   1.000
_cell.angle_alpha   90.00
_cell.angle_beta   90.00
_cell.angle_gamma   90.00
#
_symmetry.space_group_name_H-M   'P 1'
#
loop_
_entity.id
_entity.type
_entity.pdbx_description
1 polymer ?
#
loop_
_entity_poly.entity_id
_entity_poly.type
_entity_poly.pdbx_seq_one_letter_code
_entity_poly.pdbx_strand_id
1 'polypeptide(L)'
;MLSGIFMFGATFILFLVDDLQRDITNPFDMAKQYNYVWWPEFILYSGLCTIFLLSGHWFIFLLHTPLLGYKIYLMVNSLHLVDPATAASMDNRSLRKKIGFINLIWSVLCFILYLYLLITTAIAQAKSQAGI
;
A
#
# COMPACT_ATOMS: atom_id res chain seq x y z
N MET A 1 -1.89 9.79 -8.86
CA MET A 1 -0.47 10.07 -8.55
C MET A 1 -0.02 9.36 -7.28
N LEU A 2 -0.67 9.58 -6.14
CA LEU A 2 -0.29 8.96 -4.86
C LEU A 2 -0.51 7.44 -4.78
N SER A 3 -1.57 6.93 -5.42
CA SER A 3 -1.77 5.49 -5.65
C SER A 3 -0.61 4.82 -6.42
N GLY A 4 0.08 5.57 -7.29
CA GLY A 4 1.26 5.08 -8.00
C GLY A 4 2.47 4.90 -7.08
N ILE A 5 2.63 5.76 -6.06
CA ILE A 5 3.69 5.61 -5.05
C ILE A 5 3.46 4.33 -4.23
N PHE A 6 2.21 4.05 -3.85
CA PHE A 6 1.87 2.80 -3.16
C PHE A 6 2.07 1.56 -4.03
N MET A 7 1.74 1.63 -5.33
CA MET A 7 2.04 0.55 -6.26
C MET A 7 3.54 0.28 -6.34
N PHE A 8 4.36 1.33 -6.48
CA PHE A 8 5.81 1.18 -6.55
C PHE A 8 6.38 0.54 -5.28
N GLY A 9 5.94 1.01 -4.09
CA GLY A 9 6.33 0.42 -2.80
C GLY A 9 5.95 -1.06 -2.70
N ALA A 10 4.72 -1.42 -3.06
CA ALA A 10 4.26 -2.81 -3.08
C ALA A 10 5.07 -3.68 -4.05
N THR A 11 5.38 -3.19 -5.25
CA THR A 11 6.22 -3.93 -6.22
C THR A 11 7.66 -4.08 -5.75
N PHE A 12 8.23 -3.06 -5.09
CA PHE A 12 9.58 -3.13 -4.54
C PHE A 12 9.69 -4.17 -3.44
N ILE A 13 8.69 -4.24 -2.55
CA ILE A 13 8.60 -5.29 -1.52
C ILE A 13 8.48 -6.68 -2.15
N LEU A 14 7.66 -6.84 -3.20
CA LEU A 14 7.53 -8.12 -3.90
C LEU A 14 8.84 -8.54 -4.57
N PHE A 15 9.54 -7.60 -5.21
CA PHE A 15 10.85 -7.83 -5.81
C PHE A 15 11.86 -8.28 -4.75
N LEU A 16 11.92 -7.60 -3.61
CA LEU A 16 12.82 -7.92 -2.51
C LEU A 16 12.56 -9.32 -1.91
N VAL A 17 11.29 -9.73 -1.82
CA VAL A 17 10.90 -11.09 -1.41
C VAL A 17 11.28 -12.14 -2.47
N ASP A 18 11.21 -11.78 -3.75
CA ASP A 18 11.59 -12.65 -4.88
C ASP A 18 13.11 -12.85 -4.95
N ASP A 19 13.90 -11.81 -4.70
CA ASP A 19 15.36 -11.89 -4.56
C ASP A 19 15.78 -12.77 -3.37
N LEU A 20 15.04 -12.70 -2.26
CA LEU A 20 15.23 -13.60 -1.13
C LEU A 20 14.81 -15.05 -1.45
N GLN A 21 13.89 -15.27 -2.40
CA GLN A 21 13.55 -16.62 -2.87
C GLN A 21 14.62 -17.23 -3.76
N ARG A 22 15.34 -16.40 -4.50
CA ARG A 22 16.45 -16.80 -5.37
C ARG A 22 17.80 -16.87 -4.64
N ASP A 23 17.79 -16.72 -3.31
CA ASP A 23 18.99 -16.65 -2.45
C ASP A 23 20.03 -15.61 -2.92
N ILE A 24 19.57 -14.53 -3.57
CA ILE A 24 20.44 -13.46 -4.08
C ILE A 24 20.84 -12.49 -2.95
N THR A 25 19.93 -12.26 -2.01
CA THR A 25 20.11 -11.27 -0.93
C THR A 25 19.92 -11.92 0.44
N ASN A 26 20.68 -11.47 1.44
CA ASN A 26 20.55 -11.96 2.80
C ASN A 26 19.22 -11.53 3.44
N PRO A 27 18.61 -12.37 4.30
CA PRO A 27 17.39 -12.02 5.02
C PRO A 27 17.56 -10.78 5.95
N PHE A 28 18.79 -10.51 6.41
CA PHE A 28 19.11 -9.33 7.21
C PHE A 28 19.01 -8.04 6.38
N ASP A 29 19.61 -8.02 5.19
CA ASP A 29 19.59 -6.87 4.30
C ASP A 29 18.17 -6.61 3.78
N MET A 30 17.42 -7.68 3.49
CA MET A 30 16.01 -7.62 3.14
C MET A 30 15.16 -6.98 4.24
N ALA A 31 15.32 -7.42 5.49
CA ALA A 31 14.60 -6.86 6.63
C ALA A 31 14.87 -5.36 6.81
N LYS A 32 16.13 -4.93 6.66
CA LYS A 32 16.53 -3.52 6.77
C LYS A 32 15.89 -2.66 5.69
N GLN A 33 15.95 -3.10 4.43
CA GLN A 33 15.35 -2.39 3.30
C GLN A 33 13.83 -2.34 3.40
N TYR A 34 13.20 -3.43 3.82
CA TYR A 34 11.75 -3.48 4.04
C TYR A 34 11.30 -2.50 5.11
N ASN A 35 11.94 -2.49 6.28
CA ASN A 35 11.57 -1.59 7.36
C ASN A 35 11.75 -0.12 6.95
N TYR A 36 12.81 0.19 6.19
CA TYR A 36 13.05 1.55 5.68
C TYR A 36 11.94 2.04 4.74
N VAL A 37 11.40 1.17 3.88
CA VAL A 37 10.32 1.50 2.95
C VAL A 37 8.94 1.47 3.63
N TRP A 38 8.75 0.59 4.61
CA TRP A 38 7.47 0.41 5.29
C TRP A 38 7.03 1.64 6.09
N TRP A 39 7.95 2.27 6.82
CA TRP A 39 7.67 3.48 7.62
C TRP A 39 7.10 4.66 6.82
N PRO A 40 7.76 5.15 5.76
CA PRO A 40 7.23 6.25 4.96
C PRO A 40 5.90 5.87 4.29
N GLU A 41 5.76 4.62 3.83
CA GLU A 41 4.52 4.15 3.22
C GLU A 41 3.35 4.15 4.23
N PHE A 42 3.59 3.71 5.46
CA PHE A 42 2.59 3.72 6.53
C PHE A 42 2.16 5.15 6.91
N ILE A 43 3.12 6.07 7.05
CA ILE A 43 2.84 7.47 7.40
C ILE A 43 2.02 8.14 6.29
N LEU A 44 2.39 7.95 5.03
CA LEU A 44 1.64 8.49 3.89
C LEU A 44 0.22 7.92 3.83
N TYR A 45 0.06 6.61 4.02
CA TYR A 45 -1.24 5.94 3.94
C TYR A 45 -2.18 6.34 5.09
N SER A 46 -1.65 6.40 6.32
CA SER A 46 -2.41 6.84 7.50
C SER A 46 -2.81 8.31 7.40
N GLY A 47 -1.88 9.19 7.00
CA GLY A 47 -2.15 10.61 6.78
C GLY A 47 -3.25 10.85 5.74
N LEU A 48 -3.24 10.10 4.64
CA LEU A 48 -4.30 10.17 3.63
C LEU A 48 -5.66 9.74 4.15
N CYS A 49 -5.68 8.65 4.90
CA CYS A 49 -6.92 8.15 5.48
C CYS A 49 -7.54 9.19 6.43
N THR A 50 -6.71 9.88 7.23
CA THR A 50 -7.14 11.00 8.07
C THR A 50 -7.64 12.19 7.25
N ILE A 51 -6.97 12.57 6.16
CA ILE A 51 -7.43 13.66 5.28
C ILE A 51 -8.78 13.32 4.64
N PHE A 52 -8.98 12.08 4.18
CA PHE A 52 -10.28 11.65 3.61
C PHE A 52 -11.39 11.61 4.65
N LEU A 53 -11.08 11.24 5.89
CA LEU A 53 -12.01 11.29 7.01
C LEU A 53 -12.47 12.72 7.28
N LEU A 54 -11.53 13.69 7.33
CA LEU A 54 -11.83 15.10 7.55
C LEU A 54 -12.56 15.75 6.36
N SER A 55 -12.30 15.27 5.14
CA SER A 55 -12.93 15.79 3.92
C SER A 55 -14.37 15.28 3.69
N GLY A 56 -14.90 14.41 4.55
CA GLY A 56 -16.27 13.88 4.44
C GLY A 56 -16.48 12.83 3.35
N HIS A 57 -15.41 12.28 2.76
CA HIS A 57 -15.48 11.26 1.71
C HIS A 57 -15.50 9.83 2.31
N TRP A 58 -16.57 9.51 3.04
CA TRP A 58 -16.72 8.27 3.82
C TRP A 58 -16.53 6.99 3.00
N PHE A 59 -16.97 6.98 1.74
CA PHE A 59 -16.85 5.80 0.88
C PHE A 59 -15.39 5.45 0.57
N ILE A 60 -14.56 6.47 0.28
CA ILE A 60 -13.14 6.29 -0.03
C ILE A 60 -12.38 5.88 1.24
N PHE A 61 -12.74 6.45 2.39
CA PHE A 61 -12.20 6.04 3.68
C PHE A 61 -12.46 4.56 3.95
N LEU A 62 -13.71 4.10 3.84
CA LEU A 62 -14.10 2.72 4.13
C LEU A 62 -13.37 1.71 3.22
N LEU A 63 -13.11 2.09 1.97
CA LEU A 63 -12.28 1.31 1.05
C LEU A 63 -10.83 1.17 1.57
N HIS A 64 -10.21 2.23 2.10
CA HIS A 64 -8.82 2.16 2.61
C HIS A 64 -8.70 1.59 4.04
N THR A 65 -9.79 1.57 4.81
CA THR A 65 -9.84 1.10 6.20
C THR A 65 -9.33 -0.34 6.44
N PRO A 66 -9.73 -1.38 5.69
CA PRO A 66 -9.27 -2.75 5.98
C PRO A 66 -7.75 -2.92 5.84
N LEU A 67 -7.15 -2.28 4.84
CA LEU A 67 -5.70 -2.33 4.62
C LEU A 67 -4.96 -1.56 5.71
N LEU A 68 -5.47 -0.39 6.10
CA LEU A 68 -4.91 0.42 7.17
C LEU A 68 -5.03 -0.30 8.52
N GLY A 69 -6.18 -0.91 8.82
CA GLY A 69 -6.42 -1.67 10.05
C GLY A 69 -5.44 -2.83 10.20
N TYR A 70 -5.16 -3.55 9.11
CA TYR A 70 -4.14 -4.61 9.12
C TYR A 70 -2.74 -4.05 9.40
N LYS A 71 -2.35 -2.93 8.78
CA LYS A 71 -1.06 -2.28 9.02
C LYS A 71 -0.94 -1.76 10.47
N ILE A 72 -2.00 -1.19 11.03
CA ILE A 72 -2.06 -0.71 12.42
C ILE A 72 -1.97 -1.90 13.39
N TYR A 73 -2.69 -2.99 13.12
CA TYR A 73 -2.60 -4.21 13.93
C TYR A 73 -1.15 -4.73 13.99
N LEU A 74 -0.44 -4.72 12.86
CA LEU A 74 0.97 -5.12 12.80
C LEU A 74 1.88 -4.17 13.60
N MET A 75 1.59 -2.86 13.57
CA MET A 75 2.31 -1.85 14.35
C MET A 75 2.12 -2.04 15.85
N VAL A 76 0.87 -2.17 16.31
CA VAL A 76 0.51 -2.30 17.73
C VAL A 76 1.11 -3.56 18.35
N ASN A 77 1.17 -4.65 17.60
CA ASN A 77 1.79 -5.89 18.06
C ASN A 77 3.34 -5.88 17.98
N SER A 78 3.96 -4.75 17.63
CA SER A 78 5.42 -4.62 17.43
C SER A 78 6.03 -5.61 16.42
N LEU A 79 5.18 -6.23 15.59
CA LEU A 79 5.56 -7.13 14.49
C LEU A 79 5.93 -6.37 13.20
N HIS A 80 6.04 -5.04 13.29
CA HIS A 80 6.40 -4.17 12.17
C HIS A 80 7.88 -4.33 11.76
N LEU A 81 8.73 -4.71 12.71
CA LEU A 81 10.12 -5.06 12.45
C LEU A 81 10.15 -6.49 11.94
N VAL A 82 10.46 -6.66 10.66
CA VAL A 82 10.80 -7.98 10.15
C VAL A 82 12.11 -8.41 10.82
N ASP A 83 12.02 -9.29 11.81
CA ASP A 83 13.20 -9.88 12.43
C ASP A 83 13.84 -10.86 11.41
N PRO A 84 15.17 -10.82 11.15
CA PRO A 84 15.82 -11.64 10.14
C PRO A 84 15.57 -13.15 10.30
N ALA A 85 15.38 -13.61 11.55
CA ALA A 85 15.02 -15.00 11.86
C ALA A 85 13.59 -15.36 11.36
N THR A 86 12.66 -14.42 11.46
CA THR A 86 11.26 -14.55 10.98
C THR A 86 11.14 -14.28 9.47
N ALA A 87 12.13 -13.60 8.87
CA ALA A 87 12.26 -13.39 7.42
C ALA A 87 12.66 -14.66 6.68
N ALA A 88 13.53 -15.48 7.30
CA ALA A 88 14.05 -16.72 6.74
C ALA A 88 13.04 -17.88 6.77
N SER A 89 12.05 -17.86 7.68
CA SER A 89 11.05 -18.93 7.73
C SER A 89 10.18 -18.94 6.48
N MET A 90 10.05 -20.12 5.86
CA MET A 90 9.34 -20.29 4.58
C MET A 90 7.85 -19.92 4.70
N ASP A 91 7.24 -20.20 5.85
CA ASP A 91 5.82 -19.93 6.08
C ASP A 91 5.52 -18.42 6.01
N ASN A 92 6.32 -17.62 6.71
CA ASN A 92 6.19 -16.16 6.70
C ASN A 92 6.56 -15.56 5.34
N ARG A 93 7.47 -16.18 4.57
CA ARG A 93 7.84 -15.73 3.21
C ARG A 93 6.65 -15.83 2.26
N SER A 94 5.93 -16.96 2.30
CA SER A 94 4.74 -17.18 1.47
C SER A 94 3.60 -16.22 1.85
N LEU A 95 3.41 -15.97 3.14
CA LEU A 95 2.42 -15.03 3.67
C LEU A 95 2.72 -13.59 3.24
N ARG A 96 3.98 -13.14 3.38
CA ARG A 96 4.42 -11.80 2.93
C ARG A 96 4.21 -11.59 1.44
N LYS A 97 4.50 -12.60 0.61
CA LYS A 97 4.24 -12.55 -0.84
C LYS A 97 2.74 -12.39 -1.11
N LYS A 98 1.88 -13.18 -0.44
CA LYS A 98 0.41 -13.06 -0.57
C LYS A 98 -0.09 -11.68 -0.16
N ILE A 99 0.35 -11.14 0.98
CA ILE A 99 -0.02 -9.79 1.45
C ILE A 99 0.45 -8.72 0.45
N GLY A 100 1.67 -8.84 -0.06
CA GLY A 100 2.20 -7.93 -1.09
C GLY A 100 1.36 -7.95 -2.37
N PHE A 101 0.94 -9.13 -2.84
CA PHE A 101 0.05 -9.26 -4.00
C PHE A 101 -1.34 -8.67 -3.75
N ILE A 102 -1.91 -8.88 -2.56
CA ILE A 102 -3.20 -8.27 -2.18
C ILE A 102 -3.08 -6.74 -2.19
N ASN A 103 -2.01 -6.19 -1.58
CA ASN A 103 -1.76 -4.75 -1.59
C ASN A 103 -1.58 -4.21 -3.02
N LEU A 104 -0.91 -4.95 -3.90
CA LEU A 104 -0.72 -4.58 -5.30
C LEU A 104 -2.05 -4.54 -6.05
N ILE A 105 -2.85 -5.61 -5.97
CA ILE A 105 -4.17 -5.69 -6.61
C ILE A 105 -5.08 -4.57 -6.10
N TRP A 106 -5.08 -4.35 -4.78
CA TRP A 106 -5.85 -3.28 -4.16
C TRP A 106 -5.44 -1.90 -4.68
N SER A 107 -4.14 -1.65 -4.77
CA SER A 107 -3.59 -0.38 -5.26
C SER A 107 -3.94 -0.14 -6.72
N VAL A 108 -3.91 -1.18 -7.57
CA VAL A 108 -4.32 -1.11 -8.98
C VAL A 108 -5.82 -0.81 -9.11
N LEU A 109 -6.67 -1.49 -8.34
CA LEU A 109 -8.11 -1.22 -8.33
C LEU A 109 -8.40 0.22 -7.90
N CYS A 110 -7.77 0.69 -6.82
CA CYS A 110 -7.87 2.09 -6.39
C CYS A 110 -7.39 3.06 -7.47
N PHE A 111 -6.29 2.74 -8.16
CA PHE A 111 -5.76 3.57 -9.25
C PHE A 111 -6.77 3.73 -10.39
N ILE A 112 -7.43 2.65 -10.82
CA ILE A 112 -8.46 2.69 -11.86
C ILE A 112 -9.68 3.49 -11.39
N LEU A 113 -10.14 3.29 -10.16
CA LEU A 113 -11.28 4.05 -9.60
C LEU A 113 -10.97 5.55 -9.52
N TYR A 114 -9.76 5.94 -9.12
CA TYR A 114 -9.36 7.35 -9.08
C TYR A 114 -9.28 7.97 -10.47
N LEU A 115 -8.81 7.24 -11.49
CA LEU A 115 -8.84 7.73 -12.86
C LEU A 115 -10.27 7.93 -13.36
N TYR A 116 -11.17 6.99 -13.07
CA TYR A 116 -12.58 7.12 -13.43
C TYR A 116 -13.22 8.38 -12.80
N LEU A 117 -13.01 8.59 -11.50
CA LEU A 117 -13.50 9.78 -10.79
C LEU A 117 -12.90 11.08 -11.35
N LEU A 118 -11.62 11.08 -11.71
CA LEU A 118 -10.97 12.24 -12.31
C LEU A 118 -11.60 12.59 -13.67
N ILE A 119 -11.86 11.59 -14.51
CA ILE A 119 -12.47 11.82 -15.82
C ILE A 119 -13.92 12.32 -15.68
N THR A 120 -14.73 11.71 -14.82
CA THR A 120 -16.14 12.11 -14.66
C THR A 120 -16.26 13.51 -14.06
N THR A 121 -15.41 13.86 -13.10
CA THR A 121 -15.36 15.22 -12.54
C THR A 121 -14.85 16.24 -13.55
N ALA A 122 -13.83 15.91 -14.35
CA ALA A 122 -13.36 16.78 -15.43
C ALA A 122 -14.44 17.04 -16.49
N ILE A 123 -15.20 16.01 -16.88
CA ILE A 123 -16.33 16.15 -17.82
C ILE A 123 -17.45 16.99 -17.19
N ALA A 124 -17.77 16.76 -15.91
CA ALA A 124 -18.79 17.54 -15.20
C ALA A 124 -18.40 19.03 -15.09
N GLN A 125 -17.13 19.32 -14.83
CA GLN A 125 -16.59 20.68 -14.82
C GLN A 125 -16.65 21.32 -16.22
N ALA A 126 -16.30 20.57 -17.26
CA ALA A 126 -16.39 21.06 -18.64
C ALA A 126 -17.84 21.39 -19.05
N LYS A 127 -18.82 20.57 -18.65
CA LYS A 127 -20.25 20.85 -18.87
C LYS A 127 -20.72 22.07 -18.09
N SER A 128 -20.33 22.18 -16.82
CA SER A 128 -20.65 23.34 -15.99
C SER A 128 -20.09 24.66 -16.55
N GLN A 129 -18.93 24.63 -17.20
CA GLN A 129 -18.37 25.80 -17.89
C GLN A 129 -19.05 26.11 -19.24
N ALA A 130 -19.60 25.09 -19.91
CA ALA A 130 -20.37 25.25 -21.13
C ALA A 130 -21.81 25.74 -20.90
N GLY A 131 -22.25 25.90 -19.65
CA GLY A 131 -23.57 26.42 -19.30
C GLY A 131 -24.73 25.49 -19.66
N ILE A 132 -24.47 24.19 -19.78
CA ILE A 132 -25.47 23.13 -20.01
C ILE A 132 -25.60 22.25 -18.76
#